data_AF-A0A4S0MK03-F1
#
_entry.id   AF-A0A4S0MK03-F1
#
_cell.length_a   1.000
_cell.length_b   1.000
_cell.length_c   1.000
_cell.angle_alpha   90.00
_cell.angle_beta   90.00
_cell.angle_gamma   90.00
#
_symmetry.space_group_name_H-M   'P 1'
#
loop_
_entity.id
_entity.type
_entity.pdbx_description
1 polymer ?
#
loop_
_entity_poly.entity_id
_entity_poly.type
_entity_poly.pdbx_seq_one_letter_code
_entity_poly.pdbx_strand_id
1 'polypeptide(L)'
;AGMAAGMRGAEIHDYSRLVLGSRAEMAARMWRSRPGTIAEAMQGGIRVGQFNVERILKAFLPDAIPATFEELKIPLKVTATDYFGHKLAVFAEG
;
A
#
# COMPACT_ATOMS: atom_id res chain seq x y z
N ALA A 1 9.80 2.09 -2.36
CA ALA A 1 9.56 2.92 -1.16
C ALA A 1 10.38 2.47 0.06
N GLY A 2 10.33 1.21 0.53
CA GLY A 2 11.02 0.80 1.78
C GLY A 2 12.50 1.18 1.91
N MET A 3 13.34 0.84 0.91
CA MET A 3 14.74 1.26 0.88
C MET A 3 14.88 2.80 0.83
N ALA A 4 14.00 3.48 0.09
CA ALA A 4 14.00 4.93 -0.03
C ALA A 4 13.59 5.64 1.28
N ALA A 5 12.77 5.00 2.11
CA ALA A 5 12.48 5.42 3.47
C ALA A 5 13.64 5.15 4.46
N GLY A 6 14.69 4.47 3.99
CA GLY A 6 15.89 4.13 4.75
C GLY A 6 15.82 2.81 5.51
N MET A 7 14.86 1.93 5.21
CA MET A 7 14.87 0.56 5.71
C MET A 7 16.02 -0.21 5.04
N ARG A 8 16.72 -1.06 5.80
CA ARG A 8 17.65 -2.04 5.23
C ARG A 8 16.88 -3.22 4.65
N GLY A 9 17.51 -3.96 3.74
CA GLY A 9 16.91 -5.15 3.14
C GLY A 9 16.43 -6.20 4.15
N ALA A 10 17.18 -6.39 5.25
CA ALA A 10 16.78 -7.30 6.33
C ALA A 10 15.48 -6.85 7.03
N GLU A 11 15.33 -5.55 7.28
CA GLU A 11 14.11 -5.00 7.90
C GLU A 11 12.90 -5.13 6.99
N ILE A 12 13.08 -4.95 5.68
CA ILE A 12 12.02 -5.18 4.68
C ILE A 12 11.61 -6.66 4.66
N HIS A 13 12.58 -7.57 4.70
CA HIS A 13 12.33 -9.02 4.74
C HIS A 13 11.55 -9.42 6.00
N ASP A 14 12.02 -8.98 7.18
CA ASP A 14 11.43 -9.34 8.46
C ASP A 14 10.01 -8.78 8.61
N TYR A 15 9.79 -7.53 8.19
CA TYR A 15 8.47 -6.93 8.15
C TYR A 15 7.54 -7.71 7.20
N SER A 16 8.01 -8.05 6.00
CA SER A 16 7.23 -8.83 5.04
C SER A 16 6.85 -10.20 5.57
N ARG A 17 7.77 -10.88 6.28
CA ARG A 17 7.54 -12.16 6.96
C ARG A 17 6.51 -12.05 8.07
N LEU A 18 6.56 -10.98 8.87
CA LEU A 18 5.58 -10.71 9.91
C LEU A 18 4.18 -10.56 9.29
N VAL A 19 4.03 -9.62 8.35
CA VAL A 19 2.73 -9.23 7.79
C VAL A 19 2.08 -10.33 6.95
N LEU A 20 2.88 -11.10 6.20
CA LEU A 20 2.37 -12.09 5.24
C LEU A 20 2.51 -13.53 5.74
N GLY A 21 3.25 -13.77 6.82
CA GLY A 21 3.55 -15.11 7.33
C GLY A 21 2.41 -15.75 8.13
N SER A 22 1.41 -14.97 8.55
CA SER A 22 0.28 -15.44 9.36
C SER A 22 -1.05 -15.10 8.71
N ARG A 23 -1.89 -16.13 8.50
CA ARG A 23 -3.28 -15.94 8.04
C ARG A 23 -4.09 -15.07 9.00
N ALA A 24 -3.81 -15.17 10.31
CA ALA A 24 -4.48 -14.36 11.33
C ALA A 24 -4.04 -12.89 11.27
N GLU A 25 -2.75 -12.60 11.04
CA GLU A 25 -2.27 -11.23 10.92
C GLU A 25 -2.78 -10.56 9.64
N MET A 26 -2.77 -11.29 8.52
CA MET A 26 -3.38 -10.82 7.28
C MET A 26 -4.87 -10.52 7.47
N ALA A 27 -5.62 -11.39 8.15
CA ALA A 27 -7.04 -11.16 8.45
C ALA A 27 -7.26 -9.92 9.34
N ALA A 28 -6.42 -9.72 10.36
CA ALA A 28 -6.51 -8.55 11.26
C ALA A 28 -6.22 -7.23 10.53
N ARG A 29 -5.24 -7.20 9.62
CA ARG A 29 -4.93 -6.03 8.79
C ARG A 29 -6.05 -5.73 7.80
N MET A 30 -6.53 -6.75 7.10
CA MET A 30 -7.70 -6.63 6.21
C MET A 30 -8.97 -6.18 6.96
N TRP A 31 -9.13 -6.57 8.24
CA TRP A 31 -10.22 -6.10 9.08
C TRP A 31 -10.10 -4.61 9.43
N ARG A 32 -8.89 -4.12 9.76
CA ARG A 32 -8.62 -2.67 9.95
C ARG A 32 -8.81 -1.86 8.67
N SER A 33 -8.70 -2.50 7.51
CA SER A 33 -9.03 -1.91 6.22
C SER A 33 -10.54 -1.82 5.94
N ARG A 34 -11.44 -2.34 6.77
CA ARG A 34 -12.89 -2.35 6.46
C ARG A 34 -13.50 -0.94 6.52
N PRO A 35 -14.57 -0.66 5.74
CA PRO A 35 -15.25 0.64 5.78
C PRO A 35 -15.83 0.91 7.18
N GLY A 36 -15.85 2.18 7.59
CA GLY A 36 -16.24 2.60 8.94
C GLY A 36 -17.70 2.39 9.30
N THR A 37 -18.57 1.93 8.38
CA THR A 37 -19.99 1.69 8.67
C THR A 37 -20.53 0.43 7.99
N ILE A 38 -21.45 -0.26 8.69
CA ILE A 38 -22.22 -1.41 8.18
C ILE A 38 -23.06 -1.02 6.94
N ALA A 39 -23.40 0.26 6.79
CA ALA A 39 -24.16 0.80 5.67
C ALA A 39 -23.42 0.70 4.32
N GLU A 40 -22.10 0.99 4.28
CA GLU A 40 -21.30 0.84 3.05
C GLU A 40 -21.13 -0.64 2.66
N ALA A 41 -21.09 -1.54 3.63
CA ALA A 41 -21.00 -2.98 3.39
C ALA A 41 -22.30 -3.56 2.79
N MET A 42 -23.46 -2.98 3.12
CA MET A 42 -24.76 -3.40 2.58
C MET A 42 -25.06 -2.85 1.17
N GLN A 43 -24.52 -1.70 0.79
CA GLN A 43 -24.68 -1.18 -0.57
C GLN A 43 -23.78 -1.91 -1.61
N GLY A 44 -22.63 -2.44 -1.18
CA GLY A 44 -21.63 -3.02 -2.09
C GLY A 44 -21.75 -4.52 -2.36
N GLY A 45 -22.46 -5.28 -1.51
CA GLY A 45 -22.44 -6.75 -1.56
C GLY A 45 -21.03 -7.33 -1.35
N ILE A 46 -20.93 -8.62 -1.02
CA ILE A 46 -19.62 -9.29 -0.97
C ILE A 46 -19.17 -9.57 -2.40
N ARG A 47 -18.57 -8.56 -3.06
CA ARG A 47 -17.91 -8.71 -4.36
C ARG A 47 -16.42 -8.88 -4.13
N VAL A 48 -15.96 -10.12 -4.24
CA VAL A 48 -14.56 -10.59 -4.10
C VAL A 48 -13.59 -9.92 -5.11
N GLY A 49 -14.04 -8.98 -5.95
CA GLY A 49 -13.24 -8.29 -6.97
C GLY A 49 -12.96 -6.79 -6.73
N GLN A 50 -13.55 -6.15 -5.73
CA GLN A 50 -13.30 -4.72 -5.44
C GLN A 50 -12.24 -4.52 -4.37
N PHE A 51 -11.02 -4.98 -4.64
CA PHE A 51 -9.88 -4.65 -3.79
C PHE A 51 -9.52 -3.17 -3.99
N ASN A 52 -9.93 -2.31 -3.05
CA ASN A 52 -9.46 -0.93 -3.01
C ASN A 52 -7.96 -0.96 -2.68
N VAL A 53 -7.12 -0.72 -3.70
CA VAL A 53 -5.66 -0.83 -3.61
C VAL A 53 -5.09 0.14 -2.60
N GLU A 54 -5.57 1.39 -2.55
CA GLU A 54 -5.09 2.38 -1.59
C GLU A 54 -5.27 1.92 -0.14
N ARG A 55 -6.41 1.33 0.14
CA ARG A 55 -6.77 0.82 1.46
C ARG A 55 -5.96 -0.42 1.86
N ILE A 56 -5.66 -1.29 0.90
CA ILE A 56 -4.75 -2.41 1.11
C ILE A 56 -3.35 -1.88 1.36
N LEU A 57 -2.86 -0.97 0.53
CA LEU A 57 -1.54 -0.35 0.72
C LEU A 57 -1.43 0.29 2.11
N LYS A 58 -2.42 1.06 2.55
CA LYS A 58 -2.43 1.65 3.91
C LYS A 58 -2.36 0.63 5.04
N ALA A 59 -2.94 -0.56 4.89
CA ALA A 59 -2.93 -1.57 5.95
C ALA A 59 -1.68 -2.47 5.94
N PHE A 60 -0.96 -2.51 4.82
CA PHE A 60 0.19 -3.38 4.63
C PHE A 60 1.51 -2.61 4.63
N LEU A 61 1.54 -1.34 4.22
CA LEU A 61 2.76 -0.53 4.29
C LEU A 61 3.19 -0.31 5.75
N PRO A 62 4.50 -0.42 6.05
CA PRO A 62 5.03 -0.07 7.37
C PRO A 62 4.93 1.43 7.64
N ASP A 63 4.75 1.81 8.90
CA ASP A 63 4.71 3.21 9.36
C ASP A 63 5.99 3.98 9.04
N ALA A 64 7.10 3.28 8.80
CA ALA A 64 8.37 3.86 8.37
C ALA A 64 8.32 4.47 6.96
N ILE A 65 7.35 4.08 6.12
CA ILE A 65 7.16 4.67 4.78
C ILE A 65 6.23 5.88 4.93
N PRO A 66 6.71 7.10 4.64
CA PRO A 66 5.91 8.32 4.75
C PRO A 66 4.79 8.37 3.70
N ALA A 67 3.87 9.32 3.89
CA ALA A 67 2.74 9.50 2.99
C ALA A 67 3.15 10.07 1.64
N THR A 68 4.22 10.87 1.57
CA THR A 68 4.68 11.51 0.34
C THR A 68 6.15 11.20 0.02
N PHE A 69 6.53 11.41 -1.25
CA PHE A 69 7.87 11.12 -1.75
C PHE A 69 8.93 12.09 -1.23
N GLU A 70 8.54 13.34 -0.94
CA GLU A 70 9.45 14.39 -0.47
C GLU A 70 10.00 14.10 0.93
N GLU A 71 9.27 13.30 1.71
CA GLU A 71 9.66 12.87 3.06
C GLU A 71 10.61 11.65 3.04
N LEU A 72 10.86 11.04 1.88
CA LEU A 72 11.77 9.91 1.75
C LEU A 72 13.24 10.36 1.92
N LYS A 73 14.04 9.50 2.54
CA LYS A 73 15.49 9.75 2.76
C LYS A 73 16.30 9.67 1.46
N ILE A 74 15.82 8.88 0.49
CA ILE A 74 16.43 8.74 -0.83
C ILE A 74 15.38 9.16 -1.86
N PRO A 75 15.71 10.07 -2.80
CA PRO A 75 14.78 10.47 -3.86
C PRO A 75 14.26 9.26 -4.64
N LEU A 76 12.93 9.16 -4.75
CA LEU A 76 12.24 8.08 -5.46
C LEU A 76 11.67 8.59 -6.79
N LYS A 77 11.83 7.78 -7.84
CA LYS A 77 11.10 7.96 -9.09
C LYS A 77 10.27 6.70 -9.35
N VAL A 78 8.98 6.89 -9.65
CA VAL A 78 8.06 5.82 -10.01
C VAL A 78 7.61 6.03 -11.45
N THR A 79 7.72 4.99 -12.27
CA THR A 79 7.29 5.04 -13.68
C THR A 79 5.95 4.35 -13.85
N ALA A 80 5.06 4.97 -14.62
CA ALA A 80 3.83 4.36 -15.09
C ALA A 80 3.59 4.70 -16.58
N THR A 81 2.53 4.16 -17.14
CA THR A 81 2.10 4.48 -18.51
C THR A 81 0.86 5.36 -18.46
N ASP A 82 0.92 6.53 -19.09
CA ASP A 82 -0.27 7.31 -19.41
C ASP A 82 -0.99 6.61 -20.57
N TYR A 83 -2.08 5.91 -20.25
CA TYR A 83 -2.84 5.12 -21.21
C TYR A 83 -3.43 5.96 -22.34
N PHE A 84 -3.93 7.16 -22.03
CA PHE A 84 -4.57 8.03 -23.01
C PHE A 84 -3.55 8.88 -23.79
N GLY A 85 -2.47 9.30 -23.13
CA GLY A 85 -1.39 10.04 -23.75
C GLY A 85 -0.37 9.18 -24.50
N HIS A 86 -0.49 7.84 -24.41
CA HIS A 86 0.42 6.86 -25.01
C HIS A 86 1.91 7.15 -24.72
N LYS A 87 2.23 7.56 -23.49
CA LYS A 87 3.58 8.00 -23.10
C LYS A 87 3.97 7.50 -21.71
N LEU A 88 5.29 7.50 -21.47
CA LEU A 88 5.84 7.29 -20.13
C LEU A 88 5.42 8.44 -19.21
N ALA A 89 4.87 8.11 -18.04
CA ALA A 89 4.67 9.01 -16.92
C ALA A 89 5.74 8.70 -15.86
N VAL A 90 6.47 9.72 -15.40
CA VAL A 90 7.43 9.61 -14.31
C VAL A 90 6.97 10.48 -13.16
N PHE A 91 6.69 9.86 -12.02
CA PHE A 91 6.36 10.53 -10.77
C PHE A 91 7.62 10.66 -9.93
N ALA A 92 7.91 11.88 -9.49
CA ALA A 92 9.01 12.19 -8.56
C ALA A 92 8.52 12.92 -7.30
N GLU A 93 7.22 13.20 -7.22
CA GLU A 93 6.51 13.88 -6.15
C GLU A 93 5.15 13.22 -5.92
N GLY A 94 4.55 13.46 -4.75
CA GLY A 94 3.21 12.97 -4.37
C GLY A 94 3.18 11.92 -3.27
#